data_AF-A0A346R7X7-F1
#
_entry.id   AF-A0A346R7X7-F1
#
_cell.length_a   1.000
_cell.length_b   1.000
_cell.length_c   1.000
_cell.angle_alpha   90.00
_cell.angle_beta   90.00
_cell.angle_gamma   90.00
#
_symmetry.space_group_name_H-M   'P 1'
#
loop_
_entity.id
_entity.type
_entity.pdbx_description
1 polymer ?
#
loop_
_entity_poly.entity_id
_entity_poly.type
_entity_poly.pdbx_seq_one_letter_code
_entity_poly.pdbx_strand_id
1 'polypeptide(L)' 'MSRSRRANRPPPASERLEELLGYPWPFPGRPPRHDLSTWTVTDDWPDPIPITEDEMEVFERWFGDLFDELFGSSDP' A
#
# COMPACT_ATOMS: atom_id res chain seq x y z
N MET A 1 33.00 -16.23 -32.76
CA MET A 1 31.81 -17.00 -32.33
C MET A 1 31.62 -16.83 -30.83
N SER A 2 30.84 -15.82 -30.40
CA SER A 2 30.64 -15.55 -28.97
C SER A 2 29.28 -16.09 -28.53
N ARG A 3 29.35 -17.15 -27.71
CA ARG A 3 28.24 -17.99 -27.30
C ARG A 3 27.14 -17.20 -26.59
N SER A 4 25.94 -17.32 -27.15
CA SER A 4 24.63 -17.31 -26.49
C SER A 4 24.70 -17.82 -25.05
N ARG A 5 24.84 -16.91 -24.08
CA ARG A 5 24.71 -17.18 -22.63
C ARG A 5 23.61 -16.34 -21.97
N ARG A 6 22.84 -15.56 -22.75
CA ARG A 6 21.74 -14.74 -22.24
C ARG A 6 20.38 -15.44 -22.30
N ALA A 7 20.24 -16.51 -23.06
CA ALA A 7 18.94 -17.11 -23.39
C ALA A 7 18.29 -17.97 -22.28
N ASN A 8 18.92 -18.14 -21.11
CA ASN A 8 18.45 -19.09 -20.10
C ASN A 8 18.50 -18.56 -18.66
N ARG A 9 18.57 -17.23 -18.49
CA ARG A 9 18.45 -16.64 -17.16
C ARG A 9 16.96 -16.38 -16.88
N PRO A 10 16.41 -16.85 -15.75
CA PRO A 10 15.06 -16.44 -15.36
C PRO A 10 15.00 -14.92 -15.27
N PRO A 11 13.87 -14.31 -15.65
CA PRO A 11 13.75 -12.86 -15.68
C PRO A 11 14.07 -12.29 -14.29
N PRO A 12 14.82 -11.19 -14.21
CA PRO A 12 15.06 -10.50 -12.95
C PRO A 12 13.73 -10.10 -12.30
N ALA A 13 13.75 -9.96 -10.97
CA ALA A 13 12.56 -9.56 -10.22
C ALA A 13 11.96 -8.23 -10.71
N SER A 14 12.79 -7.30 -11.22
CA SER A 14 12.34 -6.04 -11.81
C SER A 14 11.45 -6.25 -13.04
N GLU A 15 11.82 -7.16 -13.94
CA GLU A 15 11.05 -7.45 -15.17
C GLU A 15 9.70 -8.10 -14.83
N ARG A 16 9.68 -9.02 -13.86
CA ARG A 16 8.42 -9.60 -13.36
C ARG A 16 7.50 -8.56 -12.70
N LEU A 17 8.08 -7.58 -12.02
CA LEU A 17 7.31 -6.49 -11.40
C LEU A 17 6.74 -5.55 -12.45
N GLU A 18 7.49 -5.24 -13.51
CA GLU A 18 7.02 -4.44 -14.64
C GLU A 18 5.80 -5.08 -15.33
N GLU A 19 5.85 -6.40 -15.55
CA GLU A 19 4.72 -7.15 -16.11
C GLU A 19 3.46 -7.07 -15.23
N LEU A 20 3.62 -7.13 -13.90
CA LEU A 20 2.49 -7.05 -12.96
C LEU A 20 1.90 -5.64 -12.85
N LEU A 21 2.77 -4.63 -12.86
CA LEU A 21 2.39 -3.24 -12.63
C LEU A 21 1.88 -2.54 -13.91
N GLY A 22 2.28 -3.02 -15.09
CA GLY A 22 1.91 -2.42 -16.38
C GLY A 22 2.65 -1.11 -16.68
N TYR A 23 3.67 -0.76 -15.89
CA TYR A 23 4.54 0.40 -16.10
C TYR A 23 6.00 0.07 -15.73
N PRO A 24 6.99 0.81 -16.27
CA PRO A 24 8.41 0.53 -16.04
C PRO A 24 8.79 0.66 -14.56
N TRP A 25 9.65 -0.24 -14.07
CA TRP A 25 10.11 -0.19 -12.69
C TRP A 25 11.07 1.00 -12.53
N PRO A 26 10.72 2.00 -11.71
CA PRO A 26 11.42 3.30 -11.74
C PRO A 26 12.82 3.26 -11.14
N PHE A 27 13.19 2.18 -10.44
CA PHE A 27 14.46 2.08 -9.72
C PHE A 27 15.39 1.06 -10.38
N PRO A 28 16.48 1.48 -11.05
CA PRO A 28 17.43 0.53 -11.61
C PRO A 28 18.15 -0.25 -10.49
N GLY A 29 18.00 -1.57 -10.51
CA GLY A 29 18.75 -2.49 -9.64
C GLY A 29 18.06 -2.87 -8.33
N ARG A 30 18.86 -3.29 -7.34
CA ARG A 30 18.33 -3.68 -6.02
C ARG A 30 17.85 -2.41 -5.31
N PRO A 31 16.65 -2.40 -4.71
CA PRO A 31 16.23 -1.29 -3.86
C PRO A 31 17.34 -0.97 -2.84
N PRO A 32 17.61 0.32 -2.58
CA PRO A 32 18.52 0.74 -1.51
C PRO A 32 18.22 -0.06 -0.23
N ARG A 33 19.27 -0.56 0.43
CA ARG A 33 19.12 -1.28 1.71
C ARG A 33 18.28 -0.41 2.64
N HIS A 34 17.17 -0.98 3.14
CA HIS A 34 16.14 -0.44 4.02
C HIS A 34 16.63 0.58 5.07
N ASP A 35 17.04 1.76 4.63
CA ASP A 35 17.30 2.89 5.48
C ASP A 35 15.97 3.59 5.65
N LEU A 36 15.36 3.41 6.82
CA LEU A 36 14.06 4.00 7.13
C LEU A 36 14.08 5.52 7.01
N SER A 37 15.26 6.17 7.11
CA SER A 37 15.39 7.61 6.88
C SER A 37 15.12 8.04 5.43
N THR A 38 15.17 7.10 4.49
CA THR A 38 14.87 7.35 3.06
C THR A 38 13.40 7.12 2.71
N TRP A 39 12.59 6.63 3.65
CA TRP A 39 11.17 6.38 3.41
C TRP A 39 10.38 7.68 3.53
N THR A 40 9.59 7.98 2.50
CA THR A 40 8.61 9.07 2.54
C THR A 40 7.26 8.47 2.90
N VAL A 41 6.68 8.91 4.03
CA VAL A 41 5.30 8.59 4.40
C VAL A 41 4.42 9.66 3.76
N THR A 42 3.63 9.27 2.75
CA THR A 42 2.64 10.11 2.10
C THR A 42 1.25 9.65 2.50
N ASP A 43 0.37 10.60 2.80
CA ASP A 43 -1.06 10.34 2.96
C ASP A 43 -1.73 10.55 1.60
N ASP A 44 -1.75 9.49 0.78
CA ASP A 44 -2.28 9.51 -0.60
C ASP A 44 -3.78 9.14 -0.65
N TRP A 45 -4.49 9.30 0.46
CA TRP A 45 -5.91 8.99 0.52
C TRP A 45 -6.76 10.05 -0.19
N PRO A 46 -7.82 9.64 -0.92
CA PRO A 46 -8.75 10.58 -1.52
C PRO A 46 -9.48 11.36 -0.42
N ASP A 47 -9.62 12.68 -0.59
CA ASP A 47 -10.40 13.53 0.31
C ASP A 47 -11.82 13.75 -0.27
N PRO A 48 -12.88 13.22 0.35
CA PRO A 48 -12.92 12.29 1.49
C PRO A 48 -12.88 10.82 1.07
N ILE A 49 -12.40 9.95 1.97
CA ILE A 49 -12.40 8.49 1.76
C ILE A 49 -13.86 8.02 1.77
N PRO A 50 -14.36 7.43 0.67
CA PRO A 50 -15.71 6.91 0.66
C PRO A 50 -15.79 5.67 1.56
N ILE A 51 -16.63 5.76 2.60
CA ILE A 51 -17.02 4.64 3.45
C ILE A 51 -18.50 4.35 3.19
N THR A 52 -18.85 3.09 3.03
CA THR A 52 -20.23 2.65 2.76
C THR A 52 -21.03 2.47 4.05
N GLU A 53 -22.36 2.47 3.96
CA GLU A 53 -23.24 2.24 5.12
C GLU A 53 -23.01 0.86 5.77
N ASP A 54 -22.81 -0.18 4.95
CA ASP A 54 -22.49 -1.53 5.43
C ASP A 54 -21.17 -1.56 6.20
N GLU A 55 -20.17 -0.79 5.75
CA GLU A 55 -18.91 -0.66 6.47
C GLU A 55 -19.12 0.10 7.79
N MET A 56 -19.88 1.20 7.80
CA MET A 56 -20.20 1.93 9.02
C MET A 56 -20.88 1.04 10.07
N GLU A 57 -21.82 0.17 9.67
CA GLU A 57 -22.48 -0.78 10.60
C GLU A 57 -21.46 -1.72 11.26
N VAL A 58 -20.46 -2.18 10.51
CA VAL A 58 -19.36 -2.99 11.07
C VAL A 58 -18.56 -2.18 12.08
N PHE A 59 -18.22 -0.91 11.78
CA PHE A 59 -17.52 -0.06 12.74
C PHE A 59 -18.34 0.16 14.02
N GLU A 60 -19.62 0.51 13.91
CA GLU A 60 -20.50 0.74 15.05
C GLU A 60 -20.71 -0.53 15.89
N ARG A 61 -20.77 -1.71 15.27
CA ARG A 61 -20.92 -2.97 16.01
C ARG A 61 -19.72 -3.32 16.90
N TRP A 62 -18.51 -2.87 16.53
CA TRP A 62 -17.29 -3.16 17.28
C TRP A 62 -16.82 -2.01 18.18
N PHE A 63 -17.19 -0.77 17.84
CA PHE A 63 -16.73 0.44 18.52
C PHE A 63 -17.86 1.30 19.08
N GLY A 64 -19.13 0.89 18.93
CA GLY A 64 -20.27 1.70 19.35
C GLY A 64 -20.26 2.03 20.85
N ASP A 65 -19.92 1.06 21.70
CA ASP A 65 -19.77 1.27 23.14
C ASP A 65 -18.64 2.25 23.48
N LEU A 66 -17.51 2.16 22.78
CA LEU A 66 -16.40 3.12 22.90
C LEU A 66 -16.81 4.53 22.45
N PHE A 67 -17.58 4.64 21.36
CA PHE A 67 -18.07 5.94 20.88
C PHE A 67 -19.10 6.55 21.83
N ASP A 68 -19.99 5.74 22.39
CA ASP A 68 -20.94 6.17 23.41
C ASP A 68 -20.21 6.63 24.68
N GLU A 69 -19.12 5.99 25.07
CA GLU A 69 -18.27 6.45 26.18
C GLU A 69 -17.57 7.78 25.83
N LEU A 70 -17.01 7.89 24.63
CA LEU A 70 -16.20 9.03 24.22
C LEU A 70 -17.03 10.29 23.91
N PHE A 71 -18.25 10.11 23.40
CA PHE A 71 -19.10 11.18 22.86
C PHE A 71 -20.50 11.25 23.50
N GLY A 72 -20.93 10.22 24.24
CA GLY A 72 -22.28 10.12 24.79
C GLY A 72 -22.57 11.02 25.98
N SER A 73 -21.56 11.56 26.67
CA SER A 73 -21.77 12.60 27.68
C SER A 73 -21.83 13.99 27.05
N SER A 74 -22.91 14.26 26.34
CA SER A 74 -23.34 15.62 25.99
C SER A 74 -24.54 15.98 26.86
N ASP A 75 -24.31 16.20 28.16
CA ASP A 75 -25.32 16.85 29.01
C ASP A 75 -25.26 18.36 28.69
N PRO A 76 -26.38 19.04 28.37
CA PRO A 76 -26.42 20.45 27.97
C PRO A 76 -25.97 21.44 29.05
#